data_AF-A0A1I1JL51-F1
#
_entry.id   AF-A0A1I1JL51-F1
#
_cell.length_a   1.000
_cell.length_b   1.000
_cell.length_c   1.000
_cell.angle_alpha   90.00
_cell.angle_beta   90.00
_cell.angle_gamma   90.00
#
_symmetry.space_group_name_H-M   'P 1'
#
loop_
_entity.id
_entity.type
_entity.pdbx_description
1 polymer ?
#
loop_
_entity_poly.entity_id
_entity_poly.type
_entity_poly.pdbx_seq_one_letter_code
_entity_poly.pdbx_strand_id
1 'polypeptide(L)'
;MTIKEVEQRRRNNIVITGRLVVQNFSIEGGISMGYIDNKVKVTVIESKCPKYKVGDVICFEGSMLDKENSDNVCMVAMNAIYPFIYAFRRGGDLKKGPYQCVDCNESVIFEIESY
;
A
#
# COMPACT_ATOMS: atom_id res chain seq x y z
N MET A 1 24.15 -14.03 19.34
CA MET A 1 22.69 -13.86 19.23
C MET A 1 22.29 -14.29 17.83
N THR A 2 21.64 -15.43 17.73
CA THR A 2 21.32 -16.10 16.45
C THR A 2 19.94 -15.70 15.94
N ILE A 3 19.73 -15.73 14.62
CA ILE A 3 18.48 -15.37 13.94
C ILE A 3 17.23 -16.03 14.58
N LYS A 4 17.39 -17.25 15.12
CA LYS A 4 16.33 -18.00 15.83
C LYS A 4 15.83 -17.33 17.12
N GLU A 5 16.66 -16.56 17.81
CA GLU A 5 16.29 -15.88 19.07
C GLU A 5 15.46 -14.60 18.81
N VAL A 6 15.63 -13.98 17.64
CA VAL A 6 14.87 -12.79 17.22
C VAL A 6 13.44 -13.17 16.79
N GLU A 7 13.27 -14.32 16.14
CA GLU A 7 11.95 -14.83 15.74
C GLU A 7 11.08 -15.29 16.92
N GLN A 8 11.69 -15.82 17.98
CA GLN A 8 10.98 -16.25 19.18
C GLN A 8 10.37 -15.06 19.95
N ARG A 9 11.02 -13.89 19.91
CA ARG A 9 10.50 -12.66 20.56
C ARG A 9 9.34 -12.00 19.80
N ARG A 10 9.21 -12.20 18.49
CA ARG A 10 8.11 -11.62 17.69
C ARG A 10 6.77 -12.30 17.90
N ARG A 11 6.73 -13.53 18.42
CA ARG A 11 5.48 -14.30 18.57
C ARG A 11 4.68 -14.04 19.85
N ASN A 12 5.26 -13.40 20.87
CA ASN A 12 4.68 -13.47 22.22
C ASN A 12 4.00 -12.21 22.77
N ASN A 13 3.87 -11.10 22.02
CA ASN A 13 3.23 -9.89 22.58
C ASN A 13 2.06 -9.39 21.73
N ILE A 14 0.92 -10.08 21.84
CA ILE A 14 -0.39 -9.42 21.76
C ILE A 14 -1.21 -9.93 22.95
N VAL A 15 -1.15 -9.19 24.05
CA VAL A 15 -2.13 -9.30 25.15
C VAL A 15 -3.23 -8.30 24.82
N ILE A 16 -4.38 -8.77 24.34
CA ILE A 16 -5.60 -7.97 24.26
C ILE A 16 -6.50 -8.45 25.39
N THR A 17 -6.65 -7.60 26.41
CA THR A 17 -7.59 -7.80 27.51
C THR A 17 -9.01 -7.55 27.01
N GLY A 18 -9.73 -8.61 26.66
CA GLY A 18 -11.15 -8.56 26.28
C GLY A 18 -11.73 -9.96 26.11
N ARG A 19 -12.86 -10.24 26.75
CA ARG A 19 -13.52 -11.55 26.76
C ARG A 19 -14.19 -11.81 25.41
N LEU A 20 -13.52 -12.50 24.49
CA LEU A 20 -14.16 -13.11 23.32
C LEU A 20 -14.61 -14.52 23.70
N VAL A 21 -15.90 -14.82 23.59
CA VAL A 21 -16.43 -16.18 23.68
C VAL A 21 -16.08 -16.87 22.36
N VAL A 22 -15.07 -17.73 22.36
CA VAL A 22 -14.67 -18.51 21.18
C VAL A 22 -15.44 -19.82 21.21
N GLN A 23 -16.44 -19.98 20.34
CA GLN A 23 -17.00 -21.30 20.04
C GLN A 23 -15.94 -22.12 19.28
N ASN A 24 -15.76 -23.36 19.72
CA ASN A 24 -14.77 -24.32 19.20
C ASN A 24 -14.86 -24.45 17.68
N PHE A 25 -13.80 -24.05 16.97
CA PHE A 25 -13.61 -24.40 15.56
C PHE A 25 -12.28 -25.14 15.44
N SER A 26 -12.34 -26.41 15.05
CA SER A 26 -11.17 -27.21 14.73
C SER A 26 -10.69 -26.83 13.33
N ILE A 27 -9.43 -26.46 13.17
CA ILE A 27 -8.80 -26.22 11.87
C ILE A 27 -7.65 -27.21 11.71
N GLU A 28 -7.85 -28.26 10.93
CA GLU A 28 -6.77 -29.06 10.39
C GLU A 28 -6.10 -28.27 9.26
N GLY A 29 -4.79 -28.04 9.36
CA GLY A 29 -4.00 -27.33 8.34
C GLY A 29 -3.91 -25.83 8.59
N GLY A 30 -2.80 -25.38 9.18
CA GLY A 30 -2.53 -23.97 9.44
C GLY A 30 -2.30 -23.19 8.16
N ILE A 31 -3.36 -22.59 7.61
CA ILE A 31 -3.25 -21.53 6.61
C ILE A 31 -2.81 -20.28 7.38
N SER A 32 -1.55 -19.85 7.16
CA SER A 32 -1.17 -18.49 7.51
C SER A 32 -2.12 -17.56 6.75
N MET A 33 -2.95 -16.79 7.44
CA MET A 33 -3.77 -15.74 6.84
C MET A 33 -2.82 -14.64 6.35
N GLY A 34 -2.13 -14.91 5.24
CA GLY A 34 -1.38 -13.92 4.50
C GLY A 34 -2.41 -12.92 4.01
N TYR A 35 -2.29 -11.68 4.46
CA TYR A 35 -3.08 -10.61 3.87
C TYR A 35 -2.72 -10.54 2.39
N ILE A 36 -3.71 -10.78 1.54
CA ILE A 36 -3.56 -10.64 0.09
C ILE A 36 -3.49 -9.13 -0.16
N ASP A 37 -2.35 -8.67 -0.67
CA ASP A 37 -2.24 -7.28 -1.11
C ASP A 37 -2.91 -7.15 -2.48
N ASN A 38 -3.72 -6.11 -2.67
CA ASN A 38 -4.30 -5.76 -3.96
C ASN A 38 -3.24 -5.10 -4.86
N LYS A 39 -3.42 -5.21 -6.18
CA LYS A 39 -2.69 -4.34 -7.11
C LYS A 39 -3.24 -2.92 -7.00
N VAL A 40 -2.36 -1.94 -7.18
CA VAL A 40 -2.72 -0.52 -7.11
C VAL A 40 -2.21 0.20 -8.34
N LYS A 41 -3.07 1.00 -8.94
CA LYS A 41 -2.74 1.89 -10.06
C LYS A 41 -2.91 3.32 -9.61
N VAL A 42 -1.90 4.13 -9.90
CA VAL A 42 -1.91 5.59 -9.73
C VAL A 42 -1.90 6.21 -11.11
N THR A 43 -2.84 7.11 -11.40
CA THR A 43 -2.94 7.78 -12.70
C THR A 43 -2.81 9.29 -12.49
N VAL A 44 -1.96 9.94 -13.28
CA VAL A 44 -1.86 11.41 -13.30
C VAL A 44 -3.07 11.99 -14.02
N ILE A 45 -3.86 12.80 -13.32
CA ILE A 45 -5.05 13.47 -13.89
C ILE A 45 -4.80 14.94 -14.19
N GLU A 46 -3.87 15.60 -13.49
CA GLU A 46 -3.42 16.97 -13.79
C GLU A 46 -1.92 17.11 -13.46
N SER A 47 -1.17 17.91 -14.24
CA SER A 47 0.25 18.14 -13.98
C SER A 47 0.72 19.52 -14.42
N LYS A 48 1.50 20.17 -13.55
CA LYS A 48 2.39 21.32 -13.86
C LYS A 48 3.87 20.92 -13.78
N CYS A 49 4.16 19.68 -13.40
CA CYS A 49 5.53 19.19 -13.27
C CYS A 49 6.05 18.72 -14.64
N PRO A 50 7.27 19.13 -15.06
CA PRO A 50 7.82 18.70 -16.35
C PRO A 50 8.14 17.19 -16.42
N LYS A 51 8.15 16.50 -15.28
CA LYS A 51 8.46 15.06 -15.20
C LYS A 51 7.23 14.16 -15.41
N TYR A 52 6.03 14.72 -15.31
CA TYR A 52 4.76 13.99 -15.40
C TYR A 52 3.84 14.58 -16.45
N LYS A 53 3.16 13.71 -17.19
CA LYS A 53 2.12 14.05 -18.15
C LYS A 53 0.80 13.47 -17.70
N VAL A 54 -0.30 14.12 -18.10
CA VAL A 54 -1.64 13.57 -17.86
C VAL A 54 -1.76 12.23 -18.58
N GLY A 55 -2.23 11.21 -17.85
CA GLY A 55 -2.31 9.83 -18.31
C GLY A 55 -1.13 8.95 -17.92
N ASP A 56 -0.02 9.51 -17.40
CA ASP A 56 1.08 8.71 -16.85
C ASP A 56 0.57 7.81 -15.72
N VAL A 57 1.09 6.59 -15.65
CA VAL A 57 0.68 5.59 -14.67
C VAL A 57 1.84 5.12 -13.78
N ILE A 58 1.53 4.82 -12.52
CA ILE A 58 2.44 4.15 -11.59
C ILE A 58 1.71 2.94 -11.01
N CYS A 59 2.24 1.74 -11.24
CA CYS A 59 1.61 0.48 -10.89
C CYS A 59 2.37 -0.22 -9.76
N PHE A 60 1.64 -0.81 -8.81
CA PHE A 60 2.19 -1.55 -7.68
C PHE A 60 1.58 -2.94 -7.57
N GLU A 61 2.44 -3.92 -7.33
CA GLU A 61 2.06 -5.27 -6.92
C GLU A 61 2.41 -5.43 -5.42
N GLY A 62 1.39 -5.22 -4.58
CA GLY A 62 1.57 -5.12 -3.14
C GLY A 62 2.49 -3.98 -2.72
N SER A 63 3.66 -4.29 -2.17
CA SER A 63 4.66 -3.29 -1.77
C SER A 63 5.70 -2.99 -2.86
N MET A 64 5.65 -3.72 -3.98
CA MET A 64 6.64 -3.63 -5.04
C MET A 64 6.14 -2.71 -6.16
N LEU A 65 7.01 -1.80 -6.61
CA LEU A 65 6.78 -1.03 -7.83
C LEU A 65 6.92 -1.95 -9.04
N ASP A 66 5.92 -1.96 -9.92
CA ASP A 66 5.99 -2.58 -11.23
C ASP A 66 6.78 -1.66 -12.16
N LYS A 67 8.06 -1.96 -12.34
CA LYS A 67 8.98 -1.12 -13.13
C LYS A 67 8.74 -1.20 -14.64
N GLU A 68 8.06 -2.24 -15.10
CA GLU A 68 7.83 -2.48 -16.53
C GLU A 68 6.56 -1.78 -17.01
N ASN A 69 5.55 -1.69 -16.14
CA ASN A 69 4.25 -1.08 -16.45
C ASN A 69 4.02 0.28 -15.77
N SER A 70 5.08 0.91 -15.26
CA SER A 70 5.02 2.28 -14.73
C SER A 70 5.81 3.25 -15.61
N ASP A 71 5.25 4.45 -15.77
CA ASP A 71 5.94 5.60 -16.32
C ASP A 71 6.91 6.18 -15.27
N ASN A 72 7.22 7.48 -15.36
CA ASN A 72 8.15 8.14 -14.47
C ASN A 72 7.71 8.07 -13.00
N VAL A 73 8.67 7.73 -12.13
CA VAL A 73 8.46 7.73 -10.68
C VAL A 73 9.41 8.73 -10.03
N CYS A 74 8.84 9.81 -9.51
CA CYS A 74 9.56 10.83 -8.75
C CYS A 74 9.50 10.49 -7.25
N MET A 75 10.63 10.58 -6.55
CA MET A 75 10.70 10.34 -5.10
C MET A 75 9.74 11.25 -4.29
N VAL A 76 9.52 12.49 -4.75
CA VAL A 76 8.61 13.44 -4.10
C VAL A 76 7.14 13.03 -4.28
N ALA A 77 6.77 12.63 -5.51
CA ALA A 77 5.44 12.10 -5.78
C ALA A 77 5.18 10.84 -4.95
N MET A 78 6.15 9.91 -4.90
CA MET A 78 6.08 8.69 -4.09
C MET A 78 5.83 8.97 -2.61
N ASN A 79 6.51 9.96 -2.03
CA ASN A 79 6.27 10.35 -0.64
C ASN A 79 4.83 10.81 -0.41
N ALA A 80 4.25 11.57 -1.34
CA ALA A 80 2.89 12.08 -1.24
C ALA A 80 1.83 10.98 -1.35
N ILE A 81 2.01 10.02 -2.27
CA ILE A 81 1.01 8.98 -2.57
C ILE A 81 1.16 7.70 -1.74
N TYR A 82 2.33 7.48 -1.10
CA TYR A 82 2.61 6.27 -0.32
C TYR A 82 1.53 5.91 0.72
N PRO A 83 1.02 6.85 1.55
CA PRO A 83 -0.01 6.52 2.53
C PRO A 83 -1.28 5.93 1.89
N PHE A 84 -1.65 6.42 0.70
CA PHE A 84 -2.83 5.97 -0.02
C PHE A 84 -2.59 4.64 -0.72
N ILE A 85 -1.42 4.45 -1.35
CA ILE A 85 -1.03 3.13 -1.90
C ILE A 85 -1.07 2.07 -0.80
N TYR A 86 -0.55 2.38 0.39
CA TYR A 86 -0.63 1.47 1.53
C TYR A 86 -2.08 1.16 1.92
N ALA A 87 -2.99 2.13 1.90
CA ALA A 87 -4.39 1.87 2.21
C ALA A 87 -5.09 1.02 1.12
N PHE A 88 -4.95 1.39 -0.15
CA PHE A 88 -5.57 0.69 -1.28
C PHE A 88 -5.07 -0.76 -1.42
N ARG A 89 -3.75 -0.99 -1.28
CA ARG A 89 -3.21 -2.36 -1.33
C ARG A 89 -3.75 -3.25 -0.21
N ARG A 90 -4.26 -2.67 0.88
CA ARG A 90 -4.81 -3.39 2.04
C ARG A 90 -6.34 -3.48 2.01
N GLY A 91 -6.97 -3.07 0.90
CA GLY A 91 -8.42 -3.08 0.74
C GLY A 91 -9.13 -1.96 1.51
N GLY A 92 -8.44 -0.87 1.81
CA GLY A 92 -9.05 0.31 2.41
C GLY A 92 -10.06 0.98 1.47
N ASP A 93 -11.19 1.41 2.02
CA ASP A 93 -12.22 2.17 1.29
C ASP A 93 -11.89 3.66 1.35
N LEU A 94 -11.14 4.12 0.36
CA LEU A 94 -10.78 5.53 0.17
C LEU A 94 -11.38 6.05 -1.14
N LYS A 95 -11.65 7.35 -1.17
CA LYS A 95 -11.94 8.04 -2.44
C LYS A 95 -10.75 7.89 -3.37
N LYS A 96 -10.99 7.66 -4.66
CA LYS A 96 -9.90 7.48 -5.65
C LYS A 96 -9.00 8.71 -5.80
N GLY A 97 -9.47 9.90 -5.44
CA GLY A 97 -8.68 11.12 -5.52
C GLY A 97 -9.56 12.35 -5.27
N PRO A 98 -9.03 13.56 -5.50
CA PRO A 98 -7.67 13.86 -5.97
C PRO A 98 -6.63 13.81 -4.85
N TYR A 99 -5.43 13.30 -5.16
CA TYR A 99 -4.26 13.34 -4.29
C TYR A 99 -3.17 14.19 -4.92
N GLN A 100 -2.58 15.13 -4.18
CA GLN A 100 -1.63 16.09 -4.72
C GLN A 100 -0.19 15.79 -4.26
N CYS A 101 0.76 15.86 -5.18
CA CYS A 101 2.20 15.92 -4.90
C CYS A 101 2.52 17.08 -3.94
N VAL A 102 3.43 16.88 -2.98
CA VAL A 102 3.76 17.91 -1.97
C VAL A 102 4.44 19.15 -2.54
N ASP A 103 4.94 19.10 -3.78
CA ASP A 103 5.49 20.28 -4.46
C ASP A 103 4.34 21.12 -5.05
N CYS A 104 4.07 22.27 -4.44
CA CYS A 104 2.98 23.15 -4.85
C CYS A 104 3.28 23.94 -6.14
N ASN A 105 4.55 24.20 -6.46
CA ASN A 105 4.94 24.97 -7.64
C ASN A 105 4.94 24.07 -8.88
N GLU A 106 5.36 22.82 -8.71
CA GLU A 106 5.33 21.75 -9.72
C GLU A 106 4.26 20.70 -9.38
N SER A 107 3.03 21.15 -9.13
CA SER A 107 1.95 20.27 -8.65
C SER A 107 1.59 19.17 -9.64
N VAL A 108 1.35 17.97 -9.12
CA VAL A 108 0.80 16.82 -9.85
C VAL A 108 -0.38 16.28 -9.05
N ILE A 109 -1.49 16.02 -9.72
CA ILE A 109 -2.71 15.49 -9.13
C ILE A 109 -2.92 14.06 -9.63
N PHE A 110 -3.19 13.16 -8.70
CA PHE A 110 -3.31 11.73 -8.93
C PHE A 110 -4.70 11.22 -8.56
N GLU A 111 -5.17 10.25 -9.32
CA GLU A 111 -6.18 9.27 -8.90
C GLU A 111 -5.50 7.94 -8.59
N ILE A 112 -6.00 7.22 -7.60
CA ILE A 112 -5.47 5.96 -7.09
C ILE A 112 -6.62 4.97 -6.95
N GLU A 113 -6.43 3.77 -7.46
CA GLU A 113 -7.41 2.70 -7.36
C GLU A 113 -6.72 1.33 -7.19
N SER A 114 -7.41 0.42 -6.51
CA SER A 114 -7.07 -0.99 -6.51
C SER A 114 -7.79 -1.71 -7.66
N TYR A 115 -7.15 -2.70 -8.29
CA TYR A 115 -7.72 -3.48 -9.40
C TYR A 115 -7.33 -4.97 -9.34
#